data_AF-A0A3N5LTF1-F1
#
_entry.id   AF-A0A3N5LTF1-F1
#
_cell.length_a   1.000
_cell.length_b   1.000
_cell.length_c   1.000
_cell.angle_alpha   90.00
_cell.angle_beta   90.00
_cell.angle_gamma   90.00
#
_symmetry.space_group_name_H-M   'P 1'
#
loop_
_entity.id
_entity.type
_entity.pdbx_description
1 polymer ?
#
loop_
_entity_poly.entity_id
_entity_poly.type
_entity_poly.pdbx_seq_one_letter_code
_entity_poly.pdbx_strand_id
1 'polypeptide(L)'
;MRSKWLFVLILGVIAAGLVRGSLTNYEAKRKAIIAACAAERAKLSPTARNNVKADYPTPEITLIKSACVTPGGTGQLLVKGKFVQGTKFLLQSDTIEIVNETATTTEYRATVKVPSGIGPEEASIECYSPVSGIYAQGQKPAVIVTGKFEWDLKAANGWIIKARPLEDTRCTAAAQGDLNYSIEFFRGTETAPFQKRSAQLRYSPWSNPPFRFSIDAEEASLDGQAQMTELAKKLYNPNLSDAERDKLMAQLQTLQEKMVAQMSDMNAMQRKAKEAEQRKKEFGCRGIELQILPGSAVQGEMSCGELVGHDIKLTGTMKLVPTS
;
A
#
# COMPACT_ATOMS: atom_id res chain seq x y z
N MET A 1 21.36 33.06 -48.76
CA MET A 1 21.27 32.28 -47.52
C MET A 1 20.49 33.09 -46.49
N ARG A 2 19.20 32.79 -46.31
CA ARG A 2 18.33 33.50 -45.35
C ARG A 2 17.70 32.49 -44.41
N SER A 3 17.90 32.78 -43.13
CA SER A 3 17.32 32.18 -41.93
C SER A 3 15.86 31.75 -42.12
N LYS A 4 15.56 30.49 -41.78
CA LYS A 4 14.21 30.02 -41.46
C LYS A 4 14.24 29.31 -40.10
N TRP A 5 14.34 30.11 -39.05
CA TRP A 5 13.85 29.71 -37.73
C TRP A 5 12.32 29.68 -37.80
N LEU A 6 11.75 28.50 -37.99
CA LEU A 6 10.30 28.32 -37.88
C LEU A 6 9.97 28.17 -36.38
N PHE A 7 9.57 29.28 -35.77
CA PHE A 7 8.86 29.28 -34.48
C PHE A 7 7.53 28.52 -34.67
N VAL A 8 7.47 27.26 -34.24
CA VAL A 8 6.20 26.53 -34.06
C VAL A 8 5.76 26.77 -32.63
N LEU A 9 4.97 27.83 -32.43
CA LEU A 9 4.43 28.21 -31.13
C LEU A 9 2.92 27.90 -31.08
N ILE A 10 2.61 26.79 -30.41
CA ILE A 10 1.45 26.50 -29.54
C ILE A 10 0.03 26.57 -30.16
N LEU A 11 -0.54 25.39 -30.39
CA LEU A 11 -1.97 25.07 -30.16
C LEU A 11 -2.10 23.65 -29.55
N GLY A 12 -1.22 23.32 -28.60
CA GLY A 12 -1.14 21.99 -27.96
C GLY A 12 -1.82 21.89 -26.58
N VAL A 13 -2.65 22.86 -26.20
CA VAL A 13 -3.25 22.95 -24.85
C VAL A 13 -4.70 22.42 -24.79
N ILE A 14 -5.38 22.16 -25.92
CA ILE A 14 -6.83 21.90 -25.89
C ILE A 14 -7.23 20.41 -25.94
N ALA A 15 -6.34 19.48 -26.29
CA ALA A 15 -6.70 18.05 -26.36
C ALA A 15 -6.33 17.20 -25.12
N ALA A 16 -5.74 17.79 -24.07
CA ALA A 16 -5.44 17.06 -22.82
C ALA A 16 -6.63 17.02 -21.85
N GLY A 17 -7.47 18.08 -21.82
CA GLY A 17 -8.65 18.15 -20.95
C GLY A 17 -9.85 17.35 -21.46
N LEU A 18 -10.09 17.33 -22.77
CA LEU A 18 -11.30 16.71 -23.34
C LEU A 18 -11.28 15.18 -23.34
N VAL A 19 -10.11 14.54 -23.32
CA VAL A 19 -10.03 13.06 -23.27
C VAL A 19 -10.18 12.52 -21.83
N ARG A 20 -9.94 13.35 -20.81
CA ARG A 20 -10.04 12.94 -19.40
C ARG A 20 -11.41 13.18 -18.77
N GLY A 21 -12.21 14.11 -19.30
CA GLY A 21 -13.50 14.49 -18.72
C GLY A 21 -14.66 13.51 -18.97
N SER A 22 -14.57 12.62 -19.97
CA SER A 22 -15.67 11.72 -20.35
C SER A 22 -15.43 10.23 -20.06
N LEU A 23 -14.24 9.86 -19.61
CA LEU A 23 -13.87 8.47 -19.32
C LEU A 23 -13.70 8.31 -17.82
N THR A 24 -14.56 7.51 -17.20
CA THR A 24 -14.65 7.41 -15.74
C THR A 24 -13.63 6.44 -15.14
N ASN A 25 -13.13 5.46 -15.91
CA ASN A 25 -12.14 4.50 -15.42
C ASN A 25 -10.75 4.67 -16.06
N TYR A 26 -9.74 4.25 -15.32
CA TYR A 26 -8.32 4.31 -15.59
C TYR A 26 -7.98 3.63 -16.91
N GLU A 27 -8.51 2.43 -17.15
CA GLU A 27 -8.24 1.66 -18.37
C GLU A 27 -8.68 2.40 -19.63
N ALA A 28 -9.85 3.04 -19.60
CA ALA A 28 -10.30 3.85 -20.73
C ALA A 28 -9.40 5.09 -20.92
N LYS A 29 -9.01 5.78 -19.85
CA LYS A 29 -8.07 6.91 -19.92
C LYS A 29 -6.72 6.48 -20.50
N ARG A 30 -6.19 5.33 -20.06
CA ARG A 30 -4.95 4.73 -20.53
C ARG A 30 -5.03 4.38 -22.02
N LYS A 31 -6.08 3.68 -22.43
CA LYS A 31 -6.33 3.32 -23.83
C LYS A 31 -6.42 4.58 -24.72
N ALA A 32 -7.08 5.63 -24.25
CA ALA A 32 -7.21 6.87 -24.99
C ALA A 32 -5.86 7.61 -25.14
N ILE A 33 -5.01 7.60 -24.12
CA ILE A 33 -3.63 8.13 -24.22
C ILE A 33 -2.84 7.34 -25.27
N ILE A 34 -2.88 6.01 -25.23
CA ILE A 34 -2.16 5.16 -26.19
C ILE A 34 -2.66 5.41 -27.62
N ALA A 35 -3.96 5.53 -27.81
CA ALA A 35 -4.57 5.84 -29.11
C ALA A 35 -4.13 7.23 -29.61
N ALA A 36 -4.12 8.25 -28.74
CA ALA A 36 -3.63 9.57 -29.09
C ALA A 36 -2.15 9.54 -29.51
N CYS A 37 -1.31 8.80 -28.79
CA CYS A 37 0.10 8.63 -29.17
C CYS A 37 0.26 7.96 -30.54
N ALA A 38 -0.53 6.92 -30.82
CA ALA A 38 -0.53 6.27 -32.13
C ALA A 38 -0.98 7.22 -33.26
N ALA A 39 -1.99 8.06 -33.00
CA ALA A 39 -2.46 9.06 -33.95
C ALA A 39 -1.39 10.13 -34.26
N GLU A 40 -0.65 10.61 -33.25
CA GLU A 40 0.47 11.53 -33.49
C GLU A 40 1.61 10.87 -34.28
N ARG A 41 1.92 9.61 -33.96
CA ARG A 41 2.94 8.85 -34.69
C ARG A 41 2.59 8.62 -36.16
N ALA A 42 1.30 8.44 -36.47
CA ALA A 42 0.84 8.26 -37.85
C ALA A 42 1.08 9.51 -38.74
N LYS A 43 1.29 10.69 -38.14
CA LYS A 43 1.61 11.93 -38.86
C LYS A 43 3.09 12.06 -39.24
N LEU A 44 3.94 11.18 -38.72
CA LEU A 44 5.39 11.21 -38.95
C LEU A 44 5.81 10.19 -40.00
N SER A 45 6.91 10.46 -40.69
CA SER A 45 7.62 9.48 -41.49
C SER A 45 9.04 9.37 -40.96
N PRO A 46 9.51 8.20 -40.49
CA PRO A 46 8.81 6.91 -40.44
C PRO A 46 7.79 6.77 -39.29
N THR A 47 6.75 5.96 -39.51
CA THR A 47 5.65 5.71 -38.53
C THR A 47 5.95 4.59 -37.52
N ALA A 48 7.01 3.80 -37.74
CA ALA A 48 7.35 2.69 -36.85
C ALA A 48 7.81 3.20 -35.47
N ARG A 49 7.27 2.60 -34.40
CA ARG A 49 7.52 3.02 -33.01
C ARG A 49 9.02 3.09 -32.66
N ASN A 50 9.81 2.14 -33.14
CA ASN A 50 11.25 2.09 -32.87
C ASN A 50 12.00 3.25 -33.52
N ASN A 51 11.53 3.73 -34.67
CA ASN A 51 12.21 4.79 -35.40
C ASN A 51 11.99 6.17 -34.75
N VAL A 52 10.80 6.38 -34.16
CA VAL A 52 10.49 7.64 -33.45
C VAL A 52 11.01 7.65 -32.00
N LYS A 53 11.60 6.56 -31.51
CA LYS A 53 12.05 6.45 -30.12
C LYS A 53 13.22 7.38 -29.79
N ALA A 54 14.07 7.72 -30.77
CA ALA A 54 15.20 8.62 -30.55
C ALA A 54 14.73 10.03 -30.15
N ASP A 55 13.71 10.55 -30.84
CA ASP A 55 13.12 11.87 -30.57
C ASP A 55 12.10 11.82 -29.43
N TYR A 56 11.45 10.67 -29.26
CA TYR A 56 10.41 10.43 -28.25
C TYR A 56 10.77 9.22 -27.37
N PRO A 57 11.84 9.34 -26.54
CA PRO A 57 12.30 8.26 -25.68
C PRO A 57 11.28 7.91 -24.60
N THR A 58 11.56 6.81 -23.89
CA THR A 58 10.88 6.48 -22.63
C THR A 58 11.08 7.65 -21.66
N PRO A 59 10.02 8.21 -21.08
CA PRO A 59 10.19 9.17 -20.00
C PRO A 59 10.93 8.54 -18.82
N GLU A 60 11.69 9.33 -18.08
CA GLU A 60 12.40 8.86 -16.89
C GLU A 60 11.77 9.51 -15.65
N ILE A 61 11.46 8.71 -14.62
CA ILE A 61 11.02 9.23 -13.33
C ILE A 61 12.19 9.07 -12.35
N THR A 62 12.67 10.19 -11.81
CA THR A 62 13.79 10.20 -10.86
C THR A 62 13.33 10.42 -9.41
N LEU A 63 12.24 11.16 -9.21
CA LEU A 63 11.71 11.45 -7.88
C LEU A 63 10.19 11.55 -7.93
N ILE A 64 9.53 11.00 -6.91
CA ILE A 64 8.13 11.24 -6.61
C ILE A 64 8.05 11.78 -5.18
N LYS A 65 7.49 12.98 -5.03
CA LYS A 65 6.99 13.50 -3.75
C LYS A 65 5.48 13.27 -3.73
N SER A 66 5.07 12.24 -2.99
CA SER A 66 3.69 11.79 -2.91
C SER A 66 2.80 12.85 -2.27
N ALA A 67 1.57 12.98 -2.76
CA ALA A 67 0.52 13.70 -2.05
C ALA A 67 -0.06 12.78 -0.98
N CYS A 68 0.13 13.15 0.28
CA CYS A 68 -0.50 12.49 1.43
C CYS A 68 -1.74 13.26 1.82
N VAL A 69 -2.91 12.66 1.62
CA VAL A 69 -4.20 13.36 1.68
C VAL A 69 -5.19 12.52 2.46
N THR A 70 -5.93 13.16 3.37
CA THR A 70 -7.06 12.52 4.04
C THR A 70 -8.28 12.47 3.13
N PRO A 71 -9.22 11.54 3.34
CA PRO A 71 -10.49 11.52 2.61
C PRO A 71 -11.19 12.89 2.63
N GLY A 72 -11.63 13.36 1.46
CA GLY A 72 -12.26 14.67 1.28
C GLY A 72 -11.28 15.84 1.10
N GLY A 73 -9.99 15.59 1.32
CA GLY A 73 -8.95 16.61 1.22
C GLY A 73 -8.41 16.83 -0.19
N THR A 74 -7.52 17.81 -0.30
CA THR A 74 -6.70 18.08 -1.48
C THR A 74 -5.22 18.05 -1.13
N GLY A 75 -4.37 17.59 -2.05
CA GLY A 75 -2.92 17.59 -1.86
C GLY A 75 -2.17 17.86 -3.15
N GLN A 76 -0.89 18.21 -3.03
CA GLN A 76 -0.01 18.40 -4.18
C GLN A 76 0.95 17.23 -4.30
N LEU A 77 1.00 16.64 -5.48
CA LEU A 77 2.05 15.69 -5.85
C LEU A 77 3.05 16.38 -6.77
N LEU A 78 4.30 15.92 -6.71
CA LEU A 78 5.37 16.39 -7.56
C LEU A 78 6.18 15.21 -8.07
N VAL A 79 6.43 15.19 -9.37
CA VAL A 79 7.24 14.18 -10.04
C VAL A 79 8.36 14.87 -10.78
N LYS A 80 9.61 14.49 -10.50
CA LYS A 80 10.78 14.95 -11.27
C LYS A 80 11.30 13.83 -12.15
N GLY A 81 11.89 14.22 -13.26
CA GLY A 81 12.32 13.26 -14.26
C GLY A 81 12.90 13.89 -15.52
N LYS A 82 12.91 13.12 -16.60
CA LYS A 82 13.15 13.61 -17.95
C LYS A 82 11.91 13.31 -18.77
N PHE A 83 11.26 14.37 -19.21
CA PHE A 83 10.01 14.32 -19.95
C PHE A 83 10.23 15.07 -21.27
N VAL A 84 9.81 14.45 -22.38
CA VAL A 84 9.73 15.19 -23.64
C VAL A 84 8.51 16.10 -23.62
N GLN A 85 8.55 17.19 -24.39
CA GLN A 85 7.43 18.11 -24.51
C GLN A 85 6.18 17.35 -24.97
N GLY A 86 5.06 17.53 -24.26
CA GLY A 86 3.79 16.87 -24.57
C GLY A 86 3.57 15.51 -23.88
N THR A 87 4.52 15.05 -23.06
CA THR A 87 4.37 13.84 -22.21
C THR A 87 3.02 13.84 -21.50
N LYS A 88 2.31 12.71 -21.54
CA LYS A 88 1.01 12.53 -20.88
C LYS A 88 1.20 11.84 -19.55
N PHE A 89 0.66 12.42 -18.48
CA PHE A 89 0.68 11.83 -17.15
C PHE A 89 -0.67 11.15 -16.87
N LEU A 90 -0.66 10.02 -16.19
CA LEU A 90 -1.87 9.31 -15.81
C LEU A 90 -1.74 8.81 -14.38
N LEU A 91 -2.66 9.21 -13.52
CA LEU A 91 -2.76 8.66 -12.18
C LEU A 91 -3.57 7.35 -12.24
N GLN A 92 -3.05 6.30 -11.62
CA GLN A 92 -3.67 4.99 -11.55
C GLN A 92 -4.75 4.97 -10.46
N SER A 93 -5.87 5.64 -10.75
CA SER A 93 -7.04 5.69 -9.89
C SER A 93 -8.29 6.05 -10.69
N ASP A 94 -9.41 5.42 -10.34
CA ASP A 94 -10.75 5.74 -10.86
C ASP A 94 -11.44 6.83 -10.05
N THR A 95 -11.00 7.03 -8.80
CA THR A 95 -11.71 7.82 -7.79
C THR A 95 -11.00 9.13 -7.46
N ILE A 96 -9.67 9.20 -7.58
CA ILE A 96 -8.88 10.39 -7.26
C ILE A 96 -8.86 11.34 -8.47
N GLU A 97 -9.25 12.59 -8.23
CA GLU A 97 -9.35 13.61 -9.27
C GLU A 97 -8.07 14.46 -9.32
N ILE A 98 -7.59 14.77 -10.53
CA ILE A 98 -6.58 15.81 -10.76
C ILE A 98 -7.31 17.11 -11.06
N VAL A 99 -7.21 18.08 -10.15
CA VAL A 99 -7.91 19.38 -10.24
C VAL A 99 -7.11 20.40 -11.05
N ASN A 100 -5.80 20.39 -10.88
CA ASN A 100 -4.89 21.27 -11.60
C ASN A 100 -3.58 20.54 -11.86
N GLU A 101 -2.95 20.78 -12.99
CA GLU A 101 -1.66 20.19 -13.34
C GLU A 101 -0.80 21.15 -14.16
N THR A 102 0.51 21.05 -13.97
CA THR A 102 1.52 21.75 -14.77
C THR A 102 2.65 20.78 -15.08
N ALA A 103 3.05 20.71 -16.34
CA ALA A 103 4.11 19.84 -16.80
C ALA A 103 5.20 20.63 -17.55
N THR A 104 6.45 20.32 -17.24
CA THR A 104 7.65 20.78 -17.94
C THR A 104 8.45 19.58 -18.43
N THR A 105 9.61 19.80 -19.04
CA THR A 105 10.50 18.72 -19.48
C THR A 105 11.24 18.04 -18.33
N THR A 106 11.20 18.58 -17.11
CA THR A 106 11.92 18.02 -15.95
C THR A 106 11.04 17.79 -14.72
N GLU A 107 9.83 18.33 -14.73
CA GLU A 107 8.95 18.34 -13.57
C GLU A 107 7.47 18.32 -13.97
N TYR A 108 6.69 17.52 -13.25
CA TYR A 108 5.23 17.49 -13.28
C TYR A 108 4.71 17.79 -11.87
N ARG A 109 3.77 18.72 -11.75
CA ARG A 109 3.05 19.02 -10.50
C ARG A 109 1.57 18.86 -10.76
N ALA A 110 0.88 18.24 -9.82
CA ALA A 110 -0.57 18.16 -9.86
C ALA A 110 -1.17 18.38 -8.47
N THR A 111 -2.28 19.09 -8.43
CA THR A 111 -3.17 19.15 -7.27
C THR A 111 -4.22 18.07 -7.44
N VAL A 112 -4.28 17.15 -6.48
CA VAL A 112 -5.25 16.06 -6.45
C VAL A 112 -6.31 16.32 -5.39
N LYS A 113 -7.52 15.82 -5.64
CA LYS A 113 -8.64 15.83 -4.71
C LYS A 113 -9.09 14.39 -4.46
N VAL A 114 -9.23 14.07 -3.18
CA VAL A 114 -9.61 12.73 -2.72
C VAL A 114 -11.07 12.76 -2.26
N PRO A 115 -11.94 11.83 -2.70
CA PRO A 115 -13.32 11.76 -2.20
C PRO A 115 -13.39 11.49 -0.69
N SER A 116 -14.47 11.90 -0.02
CA SER A 116 -14.63 11.75 1.44
C SER A 116 -14.95 10.32 1.90
N GLY A 117 -15.50 9.48 1.03
CA GLY A 117 -15.93 8.10 1.35
C GLY A 117 -14.94 7.01 0.96
N ILE A 118 -13.72 7.37 0.57
CA ILE A 118 -12.70 6.43 0.11
C ILE A 118 -11.94 5.81 1.29
N GLY A 119 -11.43 4.59 1.10
CA GLY A 119 -10.58 3.91 2.08
C GLY A 119 -9.10 4.33 2.02
N PRO A 120 -8.23 3.60 2.74
CA PRO A 120 -6.78 3.78 2.65
C PRO A 120 -6.24 3.22 1.33
N GLU A 121 -6.31 4.02 0.27
CA GLU A 121 -5.85 3.67 -1.08
C GLU A 121 -4.49 4.29 -1.42
N GLU A 122 -3.83 3.75 -2.44
CA GLU A 122 -2.64 4.32 -3.03
C GLU A 122 -2.76 4.34 -4.56
N ALA A 123 -2.24 5.39 -5.18
CA ALA A 123 -2.29 5.54 -6.64
C ALA A 123 -0.90 5.86 -7.20
N SER A 124 -0.44 5.00 -8.09
CA SER A 124 0.80 5.19 -8.85
C SER A 124 0.59 6.16 -10.00
N ILE A 125 1.69 6.72 -10.52
CA ILE A 125 1.65 7.57 -11.71
C ILE A 125 2.39 6.89 -12.87
N GLU A 126 1.81 7.00 -14.05
CA GLU A 126 2.43 6.64 -15.33
C GLU A 126 2.70 7.91 -16.15
N CYS A 127 3.79 7.90 -16.91
CA CYS A 127 4.12 8.97 -17.85
C CYS A 127 4.41 8.39 -19.23
N TYR A 128 3.73 8.91 -20.24
CA TYR A 128 3.73 8.42 -21.61
C TYR A 128 4.39 9.42 -22.54
N SER A 129 5.36 8.94 -23.31
CA SER A 129 5.94 9.70 -24.42
C SER A 129 4.86 9.98 -25.48
N PRO A 130 4.70 11.23 -25.94
CA PRO A 130 3.52 11.69 -26.69
C PRO A 130 3.33 11.04 -28.05
N VAL A 131 4.38 10.48 -28.66
CA VAL A 131 4.35 9.90 -30.01
C VAL A 131 4.67 8.41 -29.97
N SER A 132 5.78 8.03 -29.33
CA SER A 132 6.14 6.62 -29.23
C SER A 132 5.14 5.85 -28.36
N GLY A 133 4.43 6.51 -27.43
CA GLY A 133 3.52 5.87 -26.47
C GLY A 133 4.26 4.92 -25.53
N ILE A 134 5.59 4.95 -25.49
CA ILE A 134 6.40 4.23 -24.50
C ILE A 134 6.24 4.97 -23.18
N TYR A 135 6.14 4.23 -22.09
CA TYR A 135 5.82 4.79 -20.78
C TYR A 135 6.80 4.32 -19.70
N ALA A 136 6.86 5.08 -18.63
CA ALA A 136 7.45 4.69 -17.37
C ALA A 136 6.42 4.81 -16.24
N GLN A 137 6.50 3.90 -15.29
CA GLN A 137 5.68 3.89 -14.08
C GLN A 137 6.52 4.29 -12.87
N GLY A 138 5.92 5.08 -11.98
CA GLY A 138 6.53 5.47 -10.72
C GLY A 138 6.88 4.27 -9.84
N GLN A 139 8.07 4.30 -9.23
CA GLN A 139 8.52 3.25 -8.29
C GLN A 139 7.90 3.40 -6.89
N LYS A 140 7.15 4.48 -6.65
CA LYS A 140 6.41 4.76 -5.42
C LYS A 140 5.03 5.35 -5.76
N PRO A 141 4.03 5.19 -4.89
CA PRO A 141 2.74 5.84 -5.05
C PRO A 141 2.88 7.37 -5.19
N ALA A 142 2.19 7.96 -6.15
CA ALA A 142 2.13 9.41 -6.32
C ALA A 142 1.09 10.06 -5.41
N VAL A 143 0.05 9.31 -5.02
CA VAL A 143 -0.96 9.73 -4.04
C VAL A 143 -1.14 8.61 -3.02
N ILE A 144 -1.22 8.99 -1.75
CA ILE A 144 -1.47 8.10 -0.62
C ILE A 144 -2.66 8.68 0.14
N VAL A 145 -3.73 7.90 0.22
CA VAL A 145 -4.87 8.25 1.06
C VAL A 145 -4.60 7.76 2.47
N THR A 146 -4.36 8.71 3.36
CA THR A 146 -3.92 8.47 4.74
C THR A 146 -5.01 8.84 5.74
N GLY A 147 -4.93 8.29 6.95
CA GLY A 147 -5.89 8.51 8.01
C GLY A 147 -5.98 7.33 8.97
N LYS A 148 -6.67 7.54 10.09
CA LYS A 148 -6.97 6.48 11.05
C LYS A 148 -8.26 5.78 10.63
N PHE A 149 -8.15 4.78 9.76
CA PHE A 149 -9.29 3.97 9.31
C PHE A 149 -9.54 2.83 10.29
N GLU A 150 -10.69 2.84 10.96
CA GLU A 150 -11.12 1.73 11.81
C GLU A 150 -12.13 0.85 11.06
N TRP A 151 -11.99 -0.46 11.23
CA TRP A 151 -12.88 -1.45 10.63
C TRP A 151 -13.61 -2.20 11.74
N ASP A 152 -14.93 -2.20 11.66
CA ASP A 152 -15.80 -2.95 12.55
C ASP A 152 -16.58 -3.95 11.69
N LEU A 153 -16.25 -5.24 11.81
CA LEU A 153 -16.76 -6.31 10.96
C LEU A 153 -17.49 -7.36 11.79
N LYS A 154 -18.48 -7.99 11.16
CA LYS A 154 -19.24 -9.14 11.65
C LYS A 154 -19.13 -10.27 10.65
N ALA A 155 -18.68 -11.41 11.14
CA ALA A 155 -18.55 -12.64 10.36
C ALA A 155 -19.83 -13.47 10.45
N ALA A 156 -20.12 -14.24 9.40
CA ALA A 156 -21.28 -15.12 9.31
C ALA A 156 -21.29 -16.21 10.40
N ASN A 157 -20.13 -16.60 10.92
CA ASN A 157 -19.98 -17.53 12.04
C ASN A 157 -20.25 -16.88 13.41
N GLY A 158 -20.73 -15.64 13.46
CA GLY A 158 -21.08 -14.91 14.68
C GLY A 158 -19.91 -14.19 15.35
N TRP A 159 -18.72 -14.18 14.75
CA TRP A 159 -17.59 -13.42 15.29
C TRP A 159 -17.72 -11.93 15.00
N ILE A 160 -17.23 -11.12 15.92
CA ILE A 160 -17.00 -9.69 15.71
C ILE A 160 -15.50 -9.48 15.58
N ILE A 161 -15.10 -8.68 14.60
CA ILE A 161 -13.70 -8.37 14.30
C ILE A 161 -13.54 -6.86 14.31
N LYS A 162 -12.60 -6.37 15.11
CA LYS A 162 -12.25 -4.94 15.16
C LYS A 162 -10.82 -4.79 14.69
N ALA A 163 -10.61 -4.11 13.57
CA ALA A 163 -9.27 -3.72 13.12
C ALA A 163 -9.04 -2.24 13.44
N ARG A 164 -7.95 -1.97 14.14
CA ARG A 164 -7.54 -0.62 14.54
C ARG A 164 -6.17 -0.29 13.95
N PRO A 165 -6.03 0.86 13.27
CA PRO A 165 -4.80 1.20 12.59
C PRO A 165 -3.71 1.50 13.63
N LEU A 166 -2.50 1.04 13.35
CA LEU A 166 -1.29 1.48 14.02
C LEU A 166 -0.77 2.73 13.31
N GLU A 167 0.53 3.01 13.41
CA GLU A 167 1.16 4.11 12.69
C GLU A 167 1.12 3.90 11.17
N ASP A 168 0.57 4.86 10.42
CA ASP A 168 0.62 4.89 8.96
C ASP A 168 1.96 5.49 8.50
N THR A 169 2.87 4.62 8.08
CA THR A 169 4.23 5.02 7.68
C THR A 169 4.35 5.29 6.18
N ARG A 170 3.29 5.10 5.40
CA ARG A 170 3.33 5.21 3.92
C ARG A 170 3.76 6.59 3.45
N CYS A 171 3.47 7.63 4.23
CA CYS A 171 3.78 9.03 3.90
C CYS A 171 5.20 9.48 4.27
N THR A 172 5.86 8.78 5.16
CA THR A 172 7.15 9.19 5.74
C THR A 172 8.28 8.22 5.41
N ALA A 173 7.95 6.98 5.03
CA ALA A 173 8.94 5.95 4.72
C ALA A 173 9.74 6.27 3.44
N ALA A 174 11.04 6.00 3.50
CA ALA A 174 11.93 6.05 2.34
C ALA A 174 11.67 4.91 1.34
N ALA A 175 10.90 3.89 1.71
CA ALA A 175 10.39 2.80 0.86
C ALA A 175 8.85 2.84 0.83
N GLN A 176 8.20 1.92 0.09
CA GLN A 176 6.76 1.71 0.24
C GLN A 176 6.48 1.38 1.71
N GLY A 177 5.83 2.29 2.43
CA GLY A 177 5.50 2.06 3.84
C GLY A 177 4.37 1.06 3.98
N ASP A 178 4.16 0.60 5.22
CA ASP A 178 3.12 -0.37 5.53
C ASP A 178 1.98 0.30 6.29
N LEU A 179 0.76 -0.21 6.08
CA LEU A 179 -0.40 0.15 6.87
C LEU A 179 -0.74 -0.99 7.82
N ASN A 180 -0.18 -0.91 9.01
CA ASN A 180 -0.28 -1.97 10.03
C ASN A 180 -1.51 -1.77 10.91
N TYR A 181 -2.05 -2.88 11.40
CA TYR A 181 -3.26 -2.94 12.20
C TYR A 181 -3.11 -3.89 13.38
N SER A 182 -3.77 -3.55 14.48
CA SER A 182 -4.14 -4.51 15.51
C SER A 182 -5.56 -5.02 15.23
N ILE A 183 -5.72 -6.34 15.14
CA ILE A 183 -7.01 -6.99 14.91
C ILE A 183 -7.40 -7.78 16.15
N GLU A 184 -8.61 -7.52 16.64
CA GLU A 184 -9.20 -8.19 17.78
C GLU A 184 -10.44 -8.99 17.34
N PHE A 185 -10.55 -10.23 17.82
CA PHE A 185 -11.64 -11.14 17.53
C PHE A 185 -12.45 -11.44 18.80
N PHE A 186 -13.77 -11.38 18.69
CA PHE A 186 -14.72 -11.59 19.78
C PHE A 186 -15.75 -12.64 19.37
N ARG A 187 -16.24 -13.46 20.32
CA ARG A 187 -17.35 -14.38 20.04
C ARG A 187 -18.67 -13.70 20.40
N GLY A 188 -19.57 -13.54 19.43
CA GLY A 188 -20.90 -12.99 19.68
C GLY A 188 -20.86 -11.65 20.41
N THR A 189 -21.42 -11.58 21.62
CA THR A 189 -21.54 -10.36 22.43
C THR A 189 -20.47 -10.25 23.52
N GLU A 190 -19.41 -11.06 23.48
CA GLU A 190 -18.30 -10.96 24.43
C GLU A 190 -17.62 -9.58 24.38
N THR A 191 -17.25 -9.06 25.55
CA THR A 191 -16.60 -7.74 25.67
C THR A 191 -15.07 -7.84 25.63
N ALA A 192 -14.51 -9.00 25.94
CA ALA A 192 -13.08 -9.28 25.86
C ALA A 192 -12.78 -10.07 24.58
N PRO A 193 -11.71 -9.71 23.84
CA PRO A 193 -11.34 -10.47 22.65
C PRO A 193 -10.71 -11.80 23.06
N PHE A 194 -11.15 -12.89 22.43
CA PHE A 194 -10.53 -14.19 22.60
C PHE A 194 -9.22 -14.32 21.82
N GLN A 195 -9.02 -13.46 20.79
CA GLN A 195 -7.79 -13.42 20.02
C GLN A 195 -7.41 -11.99 19.64
N LYS A 196 -6.11 -11.68 19.75
CA LYS A 196 -5.50 -10.47 19.19
C LYS A 196 -4.40 -10.86 18.21
N ARG A 197 -4.28 -10.14 17.09
CA ARG A 197 -3.26 -10.33 16.06
C ARG A 197 -2.77 -8.99 15.51
N SER A 198 -1.56 -9.00 14.98
CA SER A 198 -1.09 -7.96 14.07
C SER A 198 -1.49 -8.34 12.64
N ALA A 199 -1.73 -7.32 11.82
CA ALA A 199 -2.02 -7.52 10.40
C ALA A 199 -1.53 -6.35 9.57
N GLN A 200 -1.21 -6.63 8.31
CA GLN A 200 -0.90 -5.61 7.31
C GLN A 200 -2.07 -5.46 6.35
N LEU A 201 -2.56 -4.24 6.15
CA LEU A 201 -3.56 -3.94 5.13
C LEU A 201 -2.87 -3.55 3.82
N ARG A 202 -3.25 -4.23 2.73
CA ARG A 202 -2.83 -3.89 1.37
C ARG A 202 -4.03 -3.48 0.53
N TYR A 203 -3.81 -2.49 -0.32
CA TYR A 203 -4.76 -2.07 -1.35
C TYR A 203 -4.21 -2.45 -2.72
N SER A 204 -5.06 -2.99 -3.58
CA SER A 204 -4.75 -3.26 -4.97
C SER A 204 -5.94 -2.89 -5.85
N PRO A 205 -5.81 -1.92 -6.77
CA PRO A 205 -6.89 -1.58 -7.70
C PRO A 205 -7.16 -2.70 -8.73
N TRP A 206 -6.27 -3.70 -8.78
CA TRP A 206 -6.38 -4.85 -9.69
C TRP A 206 -7.02 -6.08 -9.05
N SER A 207 -7.28 -6.00 -7.75
CA SER A 207 -7.88 -7.10 -6.98
C SER A 207 -9.36 -6.82 -6.76
N ASN A 208 -10.16 -7.88 -6.78
CA ASN A 208 -11.56 -7.83 -6.42
C ASN A 208 -11.83 -8.95 -5.41
N PRO A 209 -11.94 -8.66 -4.11
CA PRO A 209 -11.98 -7.33 -3.47
C PRO A 209 -10.63 -6.58 -3.44
N PRO A 210 -10.61 -5.23 -3.38
CA PRO A 210 -9.38 -4.44 -3.48
C PRO A 210 -8.57 -4.34 -2.19
N PHE A 211 -9.17 -4.59 -1.03
CA PHE A 211 -8.48 -4.51 0.26
C PHE A 211 -8.21 -5.91 0.81
N ARG A 212 -7.00 -6.15 1.31
CA ARG A 212 -6.63 -7.41 1.94
C ARG A 212 -5.83 -7.18 3.20
N PHE A 213 -6.34 -7.68 4.33
CA PHE A 213 -5.53 -7.90 5.52
C PHE A 213 -4.76 -9.21 5.37
N SER A 214 -3.45 -9.15 5.54
CA SER A 214 -2.60 -10.30 5.84
C SER A 214 -2.43 -10.37 7.34
N ILE A 215 -3.00 -11.39 7.98
CA ILE A 215 -2.95 -11.56 9.43
C ILE A 215 -1.69 -12.36 9.76
N ASP A 216 -0.87 -11.82 10.65
CA ASP A 216 0.35 -12.49 11.06
C ASP A 216 0.00 -13.81 11.74
N ALA A 217 0.73 -14.86 11.37
CA ALA A 217 0.64 -16.12 12.08
C ALA A 217 0.96 -15.87 13.56
N GLU A 218 0.30 -16.63 14.44
CA GLU A 218 0.80 -16.75 15.80
C GLU A 218 2.21 -17.34 15.70
N GLU A 219 3.23 -16.50 15.87
CA GLU A 219 4.55 -17.02 16.12
C GLU A 219 4.42 -17.86 17.39
N ALA A 220 4.85 -19.11 17.31
CA ALA A 220 5.17 -19.86 18.50
C ALA A 220 6.31 -19.07 19.14
N SER A 221 5.95 -18.11 20.00
CA SER A 221 6.89 -17.39 20.82
C SER A 221 7.71 -18.43 21.55
N LEU A 222 8.93 -18.66 21.06
CA LEU A 222 9.98 -19.07 21.95
C LEU A 222 10.21 -17.82 22.78
N ASP A 223 9.51 -17.68 23.91
CA ASP A 223 9.62 -16.52 24.81
C ASP A 223 11.09 -16.11 25.07
N GLY A 224 12.02 -17.05 24.93
CA GLY A 224 13.46 -16.82 24.99
C GLY A 224 14.05 -15.90 23.91
N GLN A 225 13.50 -15.80 22.69
CA GLN A 225 14.10 -15.01 21.61
C GLN A 225 13.78 -13.51 21.75
N ALA A 226 12.56 -13.18 22.16
CA ALA A 226 12.17 -11.82 22.52
C ALA A 226 12.91 -11.35 23.78
N GLN A 227 12.99 -12.20 24.83
CA GLN A 227 13.74 -11.90 26.05
C GLN A 227 15.24 -11.69 25.78
N MET A 228 15.83 -12.46 24.86
CA MET A 228 17.24 -12.32 24.47
C MET A 228 17.48 -10.98 23.75
N THR A 229 16.57 -10.58 22.87
CA THR A 229 16.66 -9.28 22.16
C THR A 229 16.55 -8.11 23.14
N GLU A 230 15.69 -8.21 24.15
CA GLU A 230 15.54 -7.18 25.18
C GLU A 230 16.75 -7.10 26.12
N LEU A 231 17.28 -8.25 26.55
CA LEU A 231 18.51 -8.34 27.35
C LEU A 231 19.72 -7.79 26.58
N ALA A 232 19.85 -8.11 25.29
CA ALA A 232 20.90 -7.57 24.43
C ALA A 232 20.81 -6.03 24.34
N LYS A 233 19.61 -5.48 24.13
CA LYS A 233 19.42 -4.02 24.14
C LYS A 233 19.82 -3.37 25.46
N LYS A 234 19.52 -4.01 26.60
CA LYS A 234 19.94 -3.53 27.92
C LYS A 234 21.46 -3.54 28.05
N LEU A 235 22.16 -4.57 27.57
CA LEU A 235 23.63 -4.65 27.60
C LEU A 235 24.35 -3.59 26.74
N TYR A 236 23.69 -3.04 25.72
CA TYR A 236 24.24 -1.97 24.87
C TYR A 236 24.03 -0.55 25.43
N ASN A 237 23.36 -0.40 26.58
CA ASN A 237 23.17 0.92 27.19
C ASN A 237 24.51 1.41 27.80
N PRO A 238 25.03 2.57 27.35
CA PRO A 238 26.35 3.07 27.75
C PRO A 238 26.44 3.53 29.22
N ASN A 239 25.30 3.66 29.91
CA ASN A 239 25.23 4.13 31.30
C ASN A 239 25.10 3.00 32.33
N LEU A 240 25.43 1.76 31.96
CA LEU A 240 25.35 0.64 32.88
C LEU A 240 26.52 0.60 33.87
N SER A 241 26.22 0.39 35.15
CA SER A 241 27.25 0.03 36.12
C SER A 241 27.76 -1.39 35.90
N ASP A 242 28.99 -1.68 36.32
CA ASP A 242 29.59 -3.02 36.17
C ASP A 242 28.74 -4.11 36.85
N ALA A 243 28.18 -3.83 38.03
CA ALA A 243 27.32 -4.76 38.76
C ALA A 243 26.00 -5.07 38.03
N GLU A 244 25.41 -4.09 37.33
CA GLU A 244 24.22 -4.32 36.50
C GLU A 244 24.55 -5.09 35.23
N ARG A 245 25.76 -4.88 34.68
CA ARG A 245 26.24 -5.58 33.49
C ARG A 245 26.47 -7.06 33.78
N ASP A 246 27.09 -7.38 34.92
CA ASP A 246 27.28 -8.77 35.37
C ASP A 246 25.94 -9.47 35.61
N LYS A 247 24.97 -8.77 36.22
CA LYS A 247 23.61 -9.30 36.42
C LYS A 247 22.90 -9.60 35.10
N LEU A 248 23.02 -8.71 34.11
CA LEU A 248 22.44 -8.91 32.77
C LEU A 248 23.12 -10.07 32.02
N MET A 249 24.44 -10.22 32.14
CA MET A 249 25.19 -11.34 31.54
C MET A 249 24.80 -12.68 32.17
N ALA A 250 24.64 -12.74 33.50
CA ALA A 250 24.14 -13.95 34.18
C ALA A 250 22.70 -14.31 33.77
N GLN A 251 21.85 -13.31 33.56
CA GLN A 251 20.50 -13.51 33.01
C GLN A 251 20.54 -14.03 31.57
N LEU A 252 21.44 -13.50 30.73
CA LEU A 252 21.64 -13.96 29.36
C LEU A 252 22.12 -15.41 29.31
N GLN A 253 23.08 -15.79 30.16
CA GLN A 253 23.60 -17.15 30.24
C GLN A 253 22.53 -18.14 30.70
N THR A 254 21.77 -17.80 31.74
CA THR A 254 20.63 -18.60 32.21
C THR A 254 19.57 -18.78 31.12
N LEU A 255 19.32 -17.73 30.32
CA LEU A 255 18.38 -17.79 29.22
C LEU A 255 18.89 -18.68 28.08
N GLN A 256 20.18 -18.60 27.75
CA GLN A 256 20.82 -19.49 26.77
C GLN A 256 20.73 -20.95 27.21
N GLU A 257 21.05 -21.27 28.46
CA GLU A 257 20.94 -22.63 29.01
C GLU A 257 19.50 -23.16 28.93
N LYS A 258 18.51 -22.34 29.30
CA LYS A 258 17.08 -22.68 29.15
C LYS A 258 16.69 -22.92 27.70
N MET A 259 17.24 -22.14 26.77
CA MET A 259 16.93 -22.26 25.34
C MET A 259 17.58 -23.50 24.72
N VAL A 260 18.82 -23.83 25.10
CA VAL A 260 19.50 -25.07 24.72
C VAL A 260 18.76 -26.28 25.28
N ALA A 261 18.35 -26.23 26.56
CA ALA A 261 17.55 -27.29 27.17
C ALA A 261 16.22 -27.49 26.44
N GLN A 262 15.51 -26.41 26.11
CA GLN A 262 14.27 -26.47 25.33
C GLN A 262 14.46 -26.97 23.88
N MET A 263 15.58 -26.63 23.22
CA MET A 263 15.91 -27.14 21.88
C MET A 263 16.34 -28.61 21.90
N SER A 264 17.01 -29.04 22.98
CA SER A 264 17.46 -30.43 23.15
C SER A 264 16.34 -31.40 23.53
N ASP A 265 15.23 -30.90 24.09
CA ASP A 265 14.02 -31.67 24.33
C ASP A 265 13.15 -31.73 23.06
N MET A 266 13.56 -32.61 22.13
CA MET A 266 12.83 -32.91 20.89
C MET A 266 11.35 -33.25 21.13
N ASN A 267 10.99 -33.88 22.26
CA ASN A 267 9.61 -34.21 22.58
C ASN A 267 8.81 -32.97 23.00
N ALA A 268 9.40 -32.07 23.79
CA ALA A 268 8.77 -30.78 24.09
C ALA A 268 8.62 -29.91 22.84
N MET A 269 9.61 -29.91 21.94
CA MET A 269 9.51 -29.22 20.66
C MET A 269 8.40 -29.82 19.77
N GLN A 270 8.32 -31.15 19.67
CA GLN A 270 7.26 -31.83 18.92
C GLN A 270 5.86 -31.57 19.52
N ARG A 271 5.71 -31.56 20.85
CA ARG A 271 4.43 -31.18 21.48
C ARG A 271 4.06 -29.74 21.19
N LYS A 272 4.99 -28.79 21.36
CA LYS A 272 4.76 -27.38 21.02
C LYS A 272 4.42 -27.20 19.54
N ALA A 273 5.07 -27.95 18.64
CA ALA A 273 4.76 -27.94 17.22
C ALA A 273 3.35 -28.47 16.93
N LYS A 274 2.95 -29.59 17.56
CA LYS A 274 1.59 -30.14 17.46
C LYS A 274 0.54 -29.20 18.04
N GLU A 275 0.81 -28.58 19.19
CA GLU A 275 -0.08 -27.58 19.81
C GLU A 275 -0.22 -26.34 18.92
N ALA A 276 0.87 -25.86 18.34
CA ALA A 276 0.83 -24.75 17.39
C ALA A 276 0.08 -25.11 16.11
N GLU A 277 0.24 -26.33 15.59
CA GLU A 277 -0.52 -26.83 14.45
C GLU A 277 -2.02 -26.95 14.78
N GLN A 278 -2.35 -27.43 15.97
CA GLN A 278 -3.72 -27.53 16.44
C GLN A 278 -4.36 -26.15 16.59
N ARG A 279 -3.66 -25.17 17.18
CA ARG A 279 -4.14 -23.77 17.26
C ARG A 279 -4.30 -23.14 15.87
N LYS A 280 -3.42 -23.48 14.92
CA LYS A 280 -3.57 -23.07 13.52
C LYS A 280 -4.80 -23.70 12.86
N LYS A 281 -5.22 -24.90 13.26
CA LYS A 281 -6.48 -25.51 12.78
C LYS A 281 -7.69 -24.86 13.44
N GLU A 282 -7.61 -24.53 14.73
CA GLU A 282 -8.72 -23.99 15.54
C GLU A 282 -9.03 -22.50 15.35
N PHE A 283 -8.01 -21.67 15.07
CA PHE A 283 -8.21 -20.26 14.74
C PHE A 283 -7.68 -19.95 13.35
N GLY A 284 -6.36 -20.04 13.14
CA GLY A 284 -5.73 -20.05 11.83
C GLY A 284 -6.04 -18.93 10.84
N CYS A 285 -6.68 -17.83 11.24
CA CYS A 285 -7.06 -16.74 10.33
C CYS A 285 -5.82 -16.12 9.68
N ARG A 286 -5.76 -16.20 8.35
CA ARG A 286 -4.59 -15.76 7.55
C ARG A 286 -4.89 -14.52 6.72
N GLY A 287 -6.15 -14.34 6.35
CA GLY A 287 -6.54 -13.26 5.47
C GLY A 287 -7.98 -12.84 5.62
N ILE A 288 -8.21 -11.54 5.43
CA ILE A 288 -9.52 -10.92 5.30
C ILE A 288 -9.49 -10.09 4.02
N GLU A 289 -10.38 -10.36 3.07
CA GLU A 289 -10.52 -9.61 1.82
C GLU A 289 -11.80 -8.79 1.86
N LEU A 290 -11.71 -7.49 1.55
CA LEU A 290 -12.79 -6.53 1.77
C LEU A 290 -12.96 -5.58 0.58
N GLN A 291 -14.20 -5.14 0.39
CA GLN A 291 -14.55 -4.01 -0.45
C GLN A 291 -15.39 -3.02 0.34
N ILE A 292 -15.18 -1.73 0.07
CA ILE A 292 -15.97 -0.65 0.63
C ILE A 292 -17.11 -0.37 -0.36
N LEU A 293 -18.32 -0.39 0.15
CA LEU A 293 -19.54 -0.04 -0.55
C LEU A 293 -19.91 1.44 -0.31
N PRO A 294 -20.82 2.01 -1.11
CA PRO A 294 -21.36 3.35 -0.85
C PRO A 294 -21.87 3.48 0.59
N GLY A 295 -21.59 4.63 1.23
CA GLY A 295 -21.98 4.87 2.62
C GLY A 295 -21.09 4.20 3.67
N SER A 296 -19.86 3.81 3.29
CA SER A 296 -18.86 3.23 4.20
C SER A 296 -19.21 1.85 4.76
N ALA A 297 -20.26 1.22 4.24
CA ALA A 297 -20.52 -0.19 4.46
C ALA A 297 -19.38 -1.04 3.87
N VAL A 298 -19.07 -2.15 4.51
CA VAL A 298 -18.00 -3.06 4.10
C VAL A 298 -18.60 -4.44 3.93
N GLN A 299 -18.17 -5.13 2.87
CA GLN A 299 -18.42 -6.55 2.70
C GLN A 299 -17.14 -7.25 2.27
N GLY A 300 -17.08 -8.56 2.49
CA GLY A 300 -15.89 -9.31 2.18
C GLY A 300 -15.94 -10.73 2.71
N GLU A 301 -14.77 -11.34 2.82
CA GLU A 301 -14.62 -12.73 3.23
C GLU A 301 -13.38 -12.88 4.10
N MET A 302 -13.44 -13.85 5.01
CA MET A 302 -12.34 -14.23 5.87
C MET A 302 -12.01 -15.70 5.66
N SER A 303 -10.71 -16.00 5.60
CA SER A 303 -10.22 -17.37 5.54
C SER A 303 -9.43 -17.71 6.81
N CYS A 304 -9.89 -18.76 7.48
CA CYS A 304 -9.36 -19.22 8.76
C CYS A 304 -8.85 -20.66 8.73
N GLY A 305 -8.47 -21.16 9.90
CA GLY A 305 -8.05 -22.55 10.06
C GLY A 305 -9.15 -23.53 9.65
N GLU A 306 -8.74 -24.75 9.36
CA GLU A 306 -9.61 -25.84 8.86
C GLU A 306 -10.90 -26.02 9.69
N LEU A 307 -10.83 -25.84 11.01
CA LEU A 307 -11.98 -26.05 11.91
C LEU A 307 -12.93 -24.85 11.96
N VAL A 308 -12.50 -23.68 11.50
CA VAL A 308 -13.33 -22.46 11.44
C VAL A 308 -14.00 -22.36 10.07
N GLY A 309 -13.26 -22.72 9.02
CA GLY A 309 -13.71 -22.68 7.64
C GLY A 309 -13.03 -21.59 6.80
N HIS A 310 -13.27 -21.71 5.49
CA HIS A 310 -12.85 -20.77 4.47
C HIS A 310 -14.08 -19.97 3.98
N ASP A 311 -13.83 -18.81 3.36
CA ASP A 311 -14.85 -17.98 2.70
C ASP A 311 -15.99 -17.53 3.64
N ILE A 312 -15.65 -17.27 4.90
CA ILE A 312 -16.60 -16.81 5.92
C ILE A 312 -17.00 -15.38 5.55
N LYS A 313 -18.26 -15.20 5.13
CA LYS A 313 -18.78 -13.89 4.73
C LYS A 313 -18.65 -12.88 5.86
N LEU A 314 -18.19 -11.69 5.50
CA LEU A 314 -18.05 -10.54 6.36
C LEU A 314 -18.97 -9.41 5.91
N THR A 315 -19.54 -8.72 6.89
CA THR A 315 -20.25 -7.45 6.70
C THR A 315 -19.79 -6.47 7.77
N GLY A 316 -19.87 -5.18 7.54
CA GLY A 316 -19.42 -4.22 8.55
C GLY A 316 -19.38 -2.80 8.06
N THR A 317 -18.55 -2.00 8.73
CA THR A 317 -18.34 -0.59 8.40
C THR A 317 -16.88 -0.21 8.53
N MET A 318 -16.46 0.73 7.70
CA MET A 318 -15.19 1.44 7.85
C MET A 318 -15.49 2.87 8.27
N LYS A 319 -14.72 3.44 9.19
CA LYS A 319 -14.83 4.87 9.55
C LYS A 319 -13.45 5.51 9.62
N LEU A 320 -13.39 6.78 9.22
CA LEU A 320 -12.23 7.63 9.43
C LEU A 320 -12.34 8.28 10.82
N VAL A 321 -11.37 8.03 11.69
CA VAL A 321 -11.28 8.67 13.00
C VAL A 321 -10.47 9.97 12.87
N PRO A 322 -11.00 11.12 13.36
CA PRO A 322 -10.25 12.37 13.37
C PRO A 322 -8.92 12.22 14.12
N THR A 323 -7.84 12.71 13.55
CA THR A 323 -6.60 12.94 14.28
C THR A 323 -6.78 14.17 15.16
N SER A 324 -6.93 13.95 16.46
CA SER A 324 -6.83 14.97 17.51
C SER A 324 -5.44 15.59 17.56
#